data_AF-A0A1H1FFK8-F1
#
_entry.id   AF-A0A1H1FFK8-F1
#
_cell.length_a   1.000
_cell.length_b   1.000
_cell.length_c   1.000
_cell.angle_alpha   90.00
_cell.angle_beta   90.00
_cell.angle_gamma   90.00
#
_symmetry.space_group_name_H-M   'P 1'
#
loop_
_entity.id
_entity.type
_entity.pdbx_description
1 polymer ?
#
loop_
_entity_poly.entity_id
_entity_poly.type
_entity_poly.pdbx_seq_one_letter_code
_entity_poly.pdbx_strand_id
1 'polypeptide(L)'
;MTVKCSIVDNMLVAEFDPTMFRWLRASLPRYRDIIQGRLDEYREYDWLCERLSLPLPVTPLDSTMLRALRDNWCDPVEDDALRDWMEADLVSRLRDDADLVLSTLPAEGDQLLLHTAEQVEAWFWVLVNMRIAYGVEHGVLGPGCPPIDKHFDKTADWNDPLTPARFAVWWLHRVAESLRKVSGQPLPEYSCY
;
A
#
# COMPACT_ATOMS: atom_id res chain seq x y z
N MET A 1 -16.93 12.09 3.79
CA MET A 1 -15.84 12.84 4.47
C MET A 1 -14.63 12.85 3.56
N THR A 2 -14.04 14.02 3.33
CA THR A 2 -13.12 14.25 2.19
C THR A 2 -11.77 14.73 2.70
N VAL A 3 -10.68 14.15 2.21
CA VAL A 3 -9.34 14.71 2.39
C VAL A 3 -9.24 15.98 1.56
N LYS A 4 -8.71 17.06 2.13
CA LYS A 4 -8.39 18.28 1.39
C LYS A 4 -6.90 18.30 1.12
N CYS A 5 -6.54 18.27 -0.16
CA CYS A 5 -5.15 18.43 -0.59
C CYS A 5 -4.98 19.81 -1.24
N SER A 6 -3.90 20.51 -0.91
CA SER A 6 -3.52 21.79 -1.50
C SER A 6 -2.00 21.92 -1.60
N ILE A 7 -1.52 22.88 -2.40
CA ILE A 7 -0.11 23.26 -2.43
C ILE A 7 0.03 24.59 -1.69
N VAL A 8 0.91 24.64 -0.68
CA VAL A 8 1.25 25.84 0.09
C VAL A 8 2.76 25.91 0.16
N ASP A 9 3.35 27.03 -0.28
CA ASP A 9 4.81 27.27 -0.26
C ASP A 9 5.64 26.10 -0.85
N ASN A 10 5.22 25.59 -2.02
CA ASN A 10 5.81 24.43 -2.72
C ASN A 10 5.75 23.10 -1.94
N MET A 11 4.95 23.00 -0.88
CA MET A 11 4.68 21.76 -0.15
C MET A 11 3.26 21.29 -0.43
N LEU A 12 3.07 19.97 -0.53
CA LEU A 12 1.74 19.40 -0.56
C LEU A 12 1.24 19.24 0.87
N VAL A 13 0.09 19.87 1.14
CA VAL A 13 -0.60 19.80 2.43
C VAL A 13 -1.85 18.94 2.26
N ALA A 14 -1.99 17.91 3.09
CA ALA A 14 -3.20 17.09 3.13
C ALA A 14 -3.83 17.13 4.52
N GLU A 15 -5.07 17.60 4.60
CA GLU A 15 -5.90 17.60 5.81
C GLU A 15 -6.82 16.39 5.80
N PHE A 16 -6.75 15.61 6.87
CA PHE A 16 -7.49 14.37 7.03
C PHE A 16 -8.62 14.52 8.03
N ASP A 17 -9.60 13.63 7.94
CA ASP A 17 -10.48 13.40 9.08
C ASP A 17 -9.67 12.84 10.27
N PRO A 18 -9.84 13.36 11.51
CA PRO A 18 -9.10 12.89 12.68
C PRO A 18 -9.28 11.41 13.00
N THR A 19 -10.47 10.83 12.74
CA THR A 19 -10.75 9.42 13.03
C THR A 19 -9.99 8.53 12.05
N MET A 20 -10.10 8.82 10.76
CA MET A 20 -9.40 8.05 9.73
C MET A 20 -7.89 8.22 9.78
N PHE A 21 -7.38 9.40 10.14
CA PHE A 21 -5.94 9.59 10.27
C PHE A 21 -5.37 8.88 11.49
N ARG A 22 -6.14 8.80 12.59
CA ARG A 22 -5.77 7.95 13.74
C ARG A 22 -5.75 6.48 13.37
N TRP A 23 -6.75 6.02 12.60
CA TRP A 23 -6.77 4.65 12.08
C TRP A 23 -5.55 4.37 11.18
N LEU A 24 -5.18 5.31 10.31
CA LEU A 24 -4.02 5.18 9.43
C LEU A 24 -2.72 5.10 10.24
N ARG A 25 -2.55 5.96 11.26
CA ARG A 25 -1.42 5.92 12.20
C ARG A 25 -1.30 4.59 12.94
N ALA A 26 -2.42 3.95 13.29
CA ALA A 26 -2.40 2.64 13.92
C ALA A 26 -2.15 1.49 12.94
N SER A 27 -2.54 1.65 11.67
CA SER A 27 -2.49 0.60 10.65
C SER A 27 -1.17 0.56 9.90
N LEU A 28 -0.54 1.71 9.66
CA LEU A 28 0.72 1.81 8.92
C LEU A 28 1.87 1.00 9.53
N PRO A 29 2.14 1.06 10.85
CA PRO A 29 3.18 0.24 11.47
C PRO A 29 2.92 -1.26 11.30
N ARG A 30 1.67 -1.70 11.44
CA ARG A 30 1.30 -3.11 11.27
C ARG A 30 1.50 -3.58 9.83
N TYR A 31 1.13 -2.75 8.87
CA TYR A 31 1.38 -3.00 7.46
C TYR A 31 2.88 -3.16 7.17
N ARG A 32 3.69 -2.23 7.68
CA ARG A 32 5.16 -2.27 7.58
C ARG A 32 5.76 -3.51 8.22
N ASP A 33 5.27 -3.91 9.40
CA ASP A 33 5.77 -5.10 10.11
C ASP A 33 5.46 -6.41 9.37
N ILE A 34 4.31 -6.52 8.70
CA ILE A 34 4.00 -7.68 7.85
C ILE A 34 4.97 -7.78 6.67
N ILE A 35 5.28 -6.65 6.03
CA ILE A 35 6.23 -6.60 4.92
C ILE A 35 7.64 -6.95 5.40
N GLN A 36 8.07 -6.35 6.52
CA GLN A 36 9.37 -6.65 7.12
C GLN A 36 9.49 -8.13 7.47
N GLY A 37 8.45 -8.71 8.07
CA GLY A 37 8.42 -10.13 8.42
C GLY A 37 8.65 -11.03 7.19
N ARG A 38 8.04 -10.69 6.05
CA ARG A 38 8.32 -11.41 4.79
C ARG A 38 9.73 -11.17 4.28
N LEU A 39 10.24 -9.95 4.37
CA LEU A 39 11.61 -9.64 3.95
C LEU A 39 12.66 -10.42 4.76
N ASP A 40 12.42 -10.61 6.06
CA ASP A 40 13.32 -11.35 6.97
C ASP A 40 13.39 -12.87 6.66
N GLU A 41 12.47 -13.39 5.85
CA GLU A 41 12.45 -14.79 5.40
C GLU A 41 13.41 -15.03 4.22
N TYR A 42 13.86 -13.99 3.52
CA TYR A 42 14.79 -14.11 2.40
C TYR A 42 16.22 -14.32 2.91
N ARG A 43 16.82 -15.48 2.62
CA ARG A 43 18.26 -15.70 2.88
C ARG A 43 18.94 -16.51 1.77
N GLU A 44 20.26 -16.55 1.83
CA GLU A 44 21.11 -17.34 0.93
C GLU A 44 21.19 -18.78 1.49
N TYR A 45 20.54 -19.75 0.83
CA TYR A 45 20.44 -21.14 1.35
C TYR A 45 20.96 -22.23 0.41
N ASP A 46 21.28 -21.89 -0.83
CA ASP A 46 21.71 -22.86 -1.84
C ASP A 46 23.00 -22.41 -2.53
N TRP A 47 23.81 -23.34 -3.00
CA TRP A 47 25.08 -23.05 -3.70
C TRP A 47 24.85 -22.20 -4.95
N LEU A 48 23.67 -22.33 -5.58
CA LEU A 48 23.26 -21.50 -6.71
C LEU A 48 22.89 -20.07 -6.26
N CYS A 49 22.23 -19.92 -5.10
CA CYS A 49 21.91 -18.63 -4.49
C CYS A 49 23.18 -17.89 -4.05
N GLU A 50 24.13 -18.59 -3.41
CA GLU A 50 25.44 -18.04 -3.02
C GLU A 50 26.24 -17.58 -4.24
N ARG A 51 26.18 -18.35 -5.34
CA ARG A 51 26.90 -18.04 -6.58
C ARG A 51 26.30 -16.89 -7.36
N LEU A 52 24.99 -16.69 -7.27
CA LEU A 52 24.27 -15.59 -7.93
C LEU A 52 24.05 -14.38 -7.00
N SER A 53 24.35 -14.53 -5.71
CA SER A 53 24.02 -13.56 -4.65
C SER A 53 22.53 -13.17 -4.66
N LEU A 54 21.66 -14.15 -4.88
CA LEU A 54 20.21 -14.00 -4.93
C LEU A 54 19.59 -14.68 -3.71
N PRO A 55 19.09 -13.94 -2.72
CA PRO A 55 18.41 -14.53 -1.57
C PRO A 55 17.02 -15.04 -1.99
N LEU A 56 16.64 -16.21 -1.47
CA LEU A 56 15.32 -16.82 -1.69
C LEU A 56 14.57 -16.96 -0.36
N PRO A 57 13.23 -16.94 -0.38
CA PRO A 57 12.45 -17.09 0.84
C PRO A 57 12.53 -18.52 1.37
N VAL A 58 12.61 -18.69 2.71
CA VAL A 58 12.62 -20.02 3.35
C VAL A 58 11.28 -20.75 3.31
N THR A 59 10.20 -19.99 3.19
CA THR A 59 8.83 -20.46 3.33
C THR A 59 7.97 -20.00 2.16
N PRO A 60 6.97 -20.79 1.74
CA PRO A 60 6.00 -20.36 0.76
C PRO A 60 5.27 -19.08 1.19
N LEU A 61 4.82 -18.29 0.20
CA LEU A 61 4.03 -17.09 0.47
C LEU A 61 2.59 -17.46 0.89
N ASP A 62 2.36 -17.56 2.20
CA ASP A 62 1.04 -17.93 2.76
C ASP A 62 0.13 -16.74 3.08
N SER A 63 0.69 -15.53 3.16
CA SER A 63 -0.08 -14.31 3.44
C SER A 63 -0.99 -13.96 2.27
N THR A 64 -2.31 -13.97 2.50
CA THR A 64 -3.32 -13.54 1.53
C THR A 64 -3.08 -12.10 1.05
N MET A 65 -2.73 -11.21 1.99
CA MET A 65 -2.37 -9.83 1.71
C MET A 65 -1.19 -9.71 0.74
N LEU A 66 -0.08 -10.38 1.04
CA LEU A 66 1.14 -10.28 0.24
C LEU A 66 0.99 -10.97 -1.11
N ARG A 67 0.26 -12.10 -1.17
CA ARG A 67 -0.11 -12.73 -2.44
C ARG A 67 -0.90 -11.77 -3.32
N ALA A 68 -1.89 -11.09 -2.75
CA ALA A 68 -2.64 -10.09 -3.50
C ALA A 68 -1.75 -8.96 -4.03
N LEU A 69 -0.80 -8.47 -3.23
CA LEU A 69 0.14 -7.45 -3.70
C LEU A 69 1.05 -7.98 -4.83
N ARG A 70 1.64 -9.16 -4.66
CA ARG A 70 2.45 -9.81 -5.69
C ARG A 70 1.64 -10.00 -6.97
N ASP A 71 0.45 -10.57 -6.89
CA ASP A 71 -0.38 -10.85 -8.07
C ASP A 71 -0.91 -9.58 -8.75
N ASN A 72 -0.88 -8.41 -8.08
CA ASN A 72 -1.23 -7.12 -8.70
C ASN A 72 -0.04 -6.43 -9.38
N TRP A 73 1.20 -6.72 -8.96
CA TRP A 73 2.38 -5.96 -9.38
C TRP A 73 3.45 -6.78 -10.11
N CYS A 74 3.42 -8.10 -9.96
CA CYS A 74 4.35 -9.02 -10.60
C CYS A 74 3.63 -9.79 -11.71
N ASP A 75 4.26 -9.83 -12.87
CA ASP A 75 3.74 -10.60 -14.00
C ASP A 75 3.73 -12.10 -13.69
N PRO A 76 2.76 -12.86 -14.21
CA PRO A 76 2.75 -14.29 -14.07
C PRO A 76 3.95 -14.90 -14.82
N VAL A 77 4.87 -15.49 -14.06
CA VAL A 77 6.04 -16.21 -14.60
C VAL A 77 5.94 -17.70 -14.24
N GLU A 78 6.28 -18.57 -15.19
CA GLU A 78 6.26 -20.02 -14.99
C GLU A 78 7.45 -20.50 -14.14
N ASP A 79 8.57 -19.77 -14.16
CA ASP A 79 9.77 -20.07 -13.37
C ASP A 79 9.59 -19.62 -11.91
N ASP A 80 9.68 -20.58 -10.97
CA ASP A 80 9.47 -20.34 -9.55
C ASP A 80 10.58 -19.45 -8.93
N ALA A 81 11.84 -19.61 -9.36
CA ALA A 81 12.94 -18.82 -8.83
C ALA A 81 12.88 -17.37 -9.30
N LEU A 82 12.49 -17.15 -10.56
CA LEU A 82 12.24 -15.81 -11.08
C LEU A 82 11.07 -15.14 -10.35
N ARG A 83 10.01 -15.90 -10.06
CA ARG A 83 8.85 -15.41 -9.30
C ARG A 83 9.25 -14.94 -7.90
N ASP A 84 10.02 -15.76 -7.18
CA ASP A 84 10.46 -15.46 -5.82
C ASP A 84 11.42 -14.26 -5.80
N TRP A 85 12.23 -14.09 -6.84
CA TRP A 85 13.09 -12.91 -7.00
C TRP A 85 12.29 -11.62 -7.25
N MET A 86 11.31 -11.65 -8.17
CA MET A 86 10.42 -10.50 -8.41
C MET A 86 9.62 -10.14 -7.15
N GLU A 87 9.21 -11.14 -6.38
CA GLU A 87 8.56 -10.93 -5.08
C GLU A 87 9.51 -10.23 -4.09
N ALA A 88 10.79 -10.61 -4.05
CA ALA A 88 11.79 -9.97 -3.18
C ALA A 88 11.94 -8.47 -3.50
N ASP A 89 12.07 -8.13 -4.79
CA ASP A 89 12.17 -6.74 -5.25
C ASP A 89 10.92 -5.94 -4.89
N LEU A 90 9.72 -6.53 -5.08
CA LEU A 90 8.47 -5.93 -4.67
C LEU A 90 8.44 -5.68 -3.16
N VAL A 91 8.73 -6.69 -2.34
CA VAL A 91 8.67 -6.60 -0.87
C VAL A 91 9.68 -5.57 -0.34
N SER A 92 10.88 -5.51 -0.91
CA SER A 92 11.87 -4.47 -0.57
C SER A 92 11.33 -3.07 -0.85
N ARG A 93 10.75 -2.85 -2.04
CA ARG A 93 10.17 -1.55 -2.40
C ARG A 93 9.00 -1.17 -1.51
N LEU A 94 8.09 -2.11 -1.24
CA LEU A 94 6.96 -1.90 -0.32
C LEU A 94 7.44 -1.48 1.07
N ARG A 95 8.55 -2.06 1.54
CA ARG A 95 9.18 -1.73 2.82
C ARG A 95 9.79 -0.32 2.80
N ASP A 96 10.51 0.03 1.74
CA ASP A 96 11.17 1.34 1.64
C ASP A 96 10.15 2.48 1.57
N ASP A 97 9.08 2.31 0.77
CA ASP A 97 7.97 3.26 0.70
C ASP A 97 7.26 3.38 2.07
N ALA A 98 7.04 2.27 2.78
CA ALA A 98 6.42 2.27 4.10
C ALA A 98 7.29 2.97 5.16
N ASP A 99 8.60 2.75 5.15
CA ASP A 99 9.53 3.42 6.06
C ASP A 99 9.58 4.94 5.78
N LEU A 100 9.57 5.36 4.51
CA LEU A 100 9.51 6.79 4.15
C LEU A 100 8.18 7.42 4.60
N VAL A 101 7.06 6.75 4.37
CA VAL A 101 5.73 7.22 4.82
C VAL A 101 5.68 7.33 6.34
N LEU A 102 6.19 6.35 7.07
CA LEU A 102 6.27 6.40 8.54
C LEU A 102 7.16 7.54 9.04
N SER A 103 8.28 7.82 8.37
CA SER A 103 9.17 8.92 8.73
C SER A 103 8.56 10.31 8.52
N THR A 104 7.57 10.42 7.65
CA THR A 104 6.86 11.68 7.31
C THR A 104 5.48 11.78 7.96
N LEU A 105 5.02 10.71 8.62
CA LEU A 105 3.75 10.65 9.31
C LEU A 105 3.83 11.47 10.61
N PRO A 106 3.03 12.54 10.76
CA PRO A 106 3.02 13.34 11.98
C PRO A 106 2.52 12.53 13.18
N ALA A 107 3.17 12.69 14.33
CA ALA A 107 2.79 11.99 15.56
C ALA A 107 1.40 12.42 16.08
N GLU A 108 1.05 13.69 15.88
CA GLU A 108 -0.19 14.31 16.34
C GLU A 108 -0.79 15.22 15.25
N GLY A 109 -2.04 15.65 15.44
CA GLY A 109 -2.77 16.46 14.47
C GLY A 109 -3.43 15.65 13.35
N ASP A 110 -3.96 16.39 12.38
CA ASP A 110 -4.74 15.93 11.23
C ASP A 110 -4.17 16.41 9.88
N GLN A 111 -3.00 17.02 9.89
CA GLN A 111 -2.35 17.60 8.72
C GLN A 111 -1.05 16.87 8.38
N LEU A 112 -0.92 16.40 7.15
CA LEU A 112 0.30 15.85 6.56
C LEU A 112 0.95 16.90 5.67
N LEU A 113 2.27 17.05 5.80
CA LEU A 113 3.09 17.95 5.00
C LEU A 113 4.10 17.14 4.21
N LEU A 114 4.02 17.21 2.88
CA LEU A 114 4.94 16.52 1.97
C LEU A 114 5.77 17.56 1.22
N HIS A 115 7.08 17.48 1.40
CA HIS A 115 8.06 18.44 0.93
C HIS A 115 8.71 18.05 -0.39
N THR A 116 8.72 16.75 -0.73
CA THR A 116 9.41 16.25 -1.91
C THR A 116 8.48 15.41 -2.80
N ALA A 117 8.85 15.32 -4.08
CA ALA A 117 8.17 14.49 -5.05
C ALA A 117 8.17 13.00 -4.64
N GLU A 118 9.28 12.54 -4.07
CA GLU A 118 9.49 11.18 -3.56
C GLU A 118 8.54 10.87 -2.40
N GLN A 119 8.37 11.79 -1.45
CA GLN A 119 7.41 11.63 -0.35
C GLN A 119 5.98 11.48 -0.87
N VAL A 120 5.59 12.30 -1.85
CA VAL A 120 4.26 12.20 -2.48
C VAL A 120 4.07 10.85 -3.17
N GLU A 121 5.09 10.37 -3.88
CA GLU A 121 5.05 9.08 -4.56
C GLU A 121 4.94 7.91 -3.58
N ALA A 122 5.78 7.88 -2.54
CA ALA A 122 5.71 6.84 -1.52
C ALA A 122 4.35 6.82 -0.80
N TRP A 123 3.81 8.00 -0.45
CA TRP A 123 2.47 8.10 0.12
C TRP A 123 1.39 7.56 -0.81
N PHE A 124 1.45 7.89 -2.10
CA PHE A 124 0.52 7.34 -3.09
C PHE A 124 0.59 5.81 -3.13
N TRP A 125 1.78 5.24 -3.27
CA TRP A 125 1.97 3.80 -3.38
C TRP A 125 1.56 3.06 -2.11
N VAL A 126 1.94 3.54 -0.93
CA VAL A 126 1.54 2.93 0.34
C VAL A 126 0.02 2.93 0.49
N LEU A 127 -0.68 4.02 0.16
CA LEU A 127 -2.14 4.06 0.26
C LEU A 127 -2.82 3.10 -0.72
N VAL A 128 -2.30 2.98 -1.95
CA VAL A 128 -2.80 2.02 -2.95
C VAL A 128 -2.55 0.58 -2.50
N ASN A 129 -1.36 0.28 -2.00
CA ASN A 129 -1.00 -1.06 -1.58
C ASN A 129 -1.74 -1.46 -0.30
N MET A 130 -1.83 -0.57 0.70
CA MET A 130 -2.68 -0.78 1.87
C MET A 130 -4.14 -1.01 1.49
N ARG A 131 -4.66 -0.33 0.45
CA ARG A 131 -6.04 -0.54 -0.03
C ARG A 131 -6.23 -1.97 -0.54
N ILE A 132 -5.33 -2.45 -1.38
CA ILE A 132 -5.38 -3.81 -1.94
C ILE A 132 -5.25 -4.82 -0.80
N ALA A 133 -4.17 -4.71 -0.03
CA ALA A 133 -3.84 -5.53 1.13
C ALA A 133 -5.03 -5.67 2.09
N TYR A 134 -5.50 -4.54 2.62
CA TYR A 134 -6.57 -4.49 3.59
C TYR A 134 -7.90 -4.99 3.01
N GLY A 135 -8.18 -4.64 1.76
CA GLY A 135 -9.42 -5.01 1.09
C GLY A 135 -9.54 -6.51 0.84
N VAL A 136 -8.46 -7.16 0.41
CA VAL A 136 -8.46 -8.63 0.22
C VAL A 136 -8.50 -9.34 1.57
N GLU A 137 -7.71 -8.90 2.55
CA GLU A 137 -7.68 -9.50 3.90
C GLU A 137 -9.07 -9.51 4.57
N HIS A 138 -9.87 -8.45 4.35
CA HIS A 138 -11.22 -8.34 4.91
C HIS A 138 -12.32 -8.85 3.98
N GLY A 139 -11.99 -9.46 2.84
CA GLY A 139 -12.96 -10.01 1.90
C GLY A 139 -13.87 -8.96 1.25
N VAL A 140 -13.38 -7.73 1.04
CA VAL A 140 -14.12 -6.63 0.41
C VAL A 140 -13.54 -6.19 -0.94
N LEU A 141 -12.37 -6.71 -1.32
CA LEU A 141 -11.80 -6.69 -2.66
C LEU A 141 -11.47 -8.10 -3.11
N GLY A 142 -11.60 -8.37 -4.40
CA GLY A 142 -11.28 -9.66 -5.02
C GLY A 142 -12.44 -10.25 -5.81
N PRO A 143 -12.28 -11.47 -6.35
CA PRO A 143 -13.31 -12.14 -7.13
C PRO A 143 -14.63 -12.28 -6.35
N GLY A 144 -15.74 -11.89 -6.98
CA GLY A 144 -17.07 -11.98 -6.39
C GLY A 144 -17.43 -10.86 -5.41
N CYS A 145 -16.51 -9.94 -5.08
CA CYS A 145 -16.82 -8.76 -4.29
C CYS A 145 -17.54 -7.70 -5.15
N PRO A 146 -18.62 -7.07 -4.67
CA PRO A 146 -19.23 -5.95 -5.37
C PRO A 146 -18.24 -4.78 -5.49
N PRO A 147 -18.26 -4.02 -6.59
CA PRO A 147 -17.40 -2.85 -6.73
C PRO A 147 -17.78 -1.80 -5.69
N ILE A 148 -16.75 -1.11 -5.18
CA ILE A 148 -16.93 -0.01 -4.23
C ILE A 148 -17.17 1.29 -5.00
N ASP A 149 -18.38 1.85 -4.87
CA ASP A 149 -18.82 3.04 -5.60
C ASP A 149 -18.03 4.31 -5.19
N LYS A 150 -17.84 5.25 -6.13
CA LYS A 150 -17.26 6.59 -5.88
C LYS A 150 -17.99 7.41 -4.80
N HIS A 151 -19.27 7.13 -4.56
CA HIS A 151 -20.19 7.74 -3.60
C HIS A 151 -20.50 6.82 -2.41
N PHE A 152 -19.68 5.80 -2.17
CA PHE A 152 -19.87 4.85 -1.07
C PHE A 152 -20.09 5.56 0.28
N ASP A 153 -19.44 6.70 0.52
CA ASP A 153 -19.63 7.50 1.74
C ASP A 153 -21.06 8.00 1.98
N LYS A 154 -21.88 8.07 0.94
CA LYS A 154 -23.28 8.51 0.98
C LYS A 154 -24.27 7.36 0.95
N THR A 155 -23.87 6.22 0.40
CA THR A 155 -24.74 5.06 0.17
C THR A 155 -24.45 3.89 1.11
N ALA A 156 -23.47 4.04 2.01
CA ALA A 156 -23.07 3.03 2.99
C ALA A 156 -24.23 2.64 3.92
N ASP A 157 -24.52 1.34 3.97
CA ASP A 157 -25.37 0.76 5.00
C ASP A 157 -24.51 0.39 6.22
N TRP A 158 -24.59 1.20 7.27
CA TRP A 158 -23.82 0.98 8.49
C TRP A 158 -24.31 -0.20 9.35
N ASN A 159 -25.39 -0.88 8.95
CA ASN A 159 -25.81 -2.14 9.57
C ASN A 159 -25.08 -3.36 8.95
N ASP A 160 -24.50 -3.24 7.76
CA ASP A 160 -23.68 -4.30 7.15
C ASP A 160 -22.31 -4.37 7.88
N PRO A 161 -21.93 -5.53 8.45
CA PRO A 161 -20.66 -5.69 9.16
C PRO A 161 -19.41 -5.46 8.30
N LEU A 162 -19.51 -5.55 6.97
CA LEU A 162 -18.40 -5.29 6.05
C LEU A 162 -18.26 -3.82 5.68
N THR A 163 -19.25 -2.98 6.00
CA THR A 163 -19.23 -1.55 5.64
C THR A 163 -18.01 -0.80 6.18
N PRO A 164 -17.55 -1.00 7.42
CA PRO A 164 -16.33 -0.34 7.90
C PRO A 164 -15.10 -0.68 7.05
N ALA A 165 -14.96 -1.95 6.63
CA ALA A 165 -13.84 -2.36 5.80
C ALA A 165 -13.93 -1.77 4.38
N ARG A 166 -15.12 -1.80 3.77
CA ARG A 166 -15.38 -1.14 2.48
C ARG A 166 -15.13 0.36 2.53
N PHE A 167 -15.50 1.01 3.64
CA PHE A 167 -15.27 2.43 3.85
C PHE A 167 -13.78 2.75 3.91
N ALA A 168 -12.99 1.97 4.65
CA ALA A 168 -11.54 2.16 4.72
C ALA A 168 -10.88 2.01 3.34
N VAL A 169 -11.26 0.98 2.57
CA VAL A 169 -10.78 0.74 1.20
C VAL A 169 -11.18 1.88 0.26
N TRP A 170 -12.42 2.35 0.32
CA TRP A 170 -12.89 3.52 -0.42
C TRP A 170 -12.08 4.76 -0.06
N TRP A 171 -11.89 5.00 1.24
CA TRP A 171 -11.22 6.19 1.73
C TRP A 171 -9.75 6.24 1.31
N LEU A 172 -9.01 5.14 1.45
CA LEU A 172 -7.62 5.02 1.00
C LEU A 172 -7.47 5.38 -0.49
N HIS A 173 -8.39 4.87 -1.32
CA HIS A 173 -8.45 5.23 -2.75
C HIS A 173 -8.63 6.73 -2.94
N ARG A 174 -9.58 7.35 -2.24
CA ARG A 174 -9.84 8.79 -2.35
C ARG A 174 -8.66 9.66 -1.93
N VAL A 175 -7.93 9.24 -0.89
CA VAL A 175 -6.72 9.94 -0.46
C VAL A 175 -5.67 9.86 -1.56
N ALA A 176 -5.38 8.64 -2.06
CA ALA A 176 -4.38 8.44 -3.11
C ALA A 176 -4.72 9.25 -4.39
N GLU A 177 -5.98 9.22 -4.84
CA GLU A 177 -6.45 10.04 -5.96
C GLU A 177 -6.23 11.53 -5.72
N SER A 178 -6.52 12.01 -4.50
CA SER A 178 -6.41 13.43 -4.16
C SER A 178 -4.96 13.89 -4.10
N LEU A 179 -4.07 13.10 -3.50
CA LEU A 179 -2.63 13.36 -3.51
C LEU A 179 -2.11 13.42 -4.95
N ARG A 180 -2.51 12.47 -5.80
CA ARG A 180 -2.04 12.41 -7.19
C ARG A 180 -2.53 13.58 -8.03
N LYS A 181 -3.81 13.93 -7.89
CA LYS A 181 -4.41 15.04 -8.61
C LYS A 181 -3.74 16.37 -8.28
N VAL A 182 -3.40 16.59 -7.01
CA VAL A 182 -2.78 17.84 -6.56
C VAL A 182 -1.29 17.89 -6.90
N SER A 183 -0.57 16.77 -6.83
CA SER A 183 0.86 16.75 -7.13
C SER A 183 1.20 16.94 -8.61
N GLY A 184 0.25 16.68 -9.52
CA GLY A 184 0.46 16.82 -10.96
C GLY A 184 1.47 15.82 -11.55
N GLN A 185 1.94 14.87 -10.74
CA GLN A 185 2.89 13.85 -11.20
C GLN A 185 2.19 12.84 -12.14
N PRO A 186 2.69 12.61 -13.36
CA PRO A 186 2.19 11.55 -14.24
C PRO A 186 2.49 10.19 -13.60
N LEU A 187 1.57 9.21 -13.63
CA LEU A 187 1.78 7.85 -13.06
C LEU A 187 3.22 7.40 -13.33
N PRO A 188 3.97 6.91 -12.32
CA PRO A 188 5.32 6.43 -12.56
C PRO A 188 5.25 5.37 -13.66
N GLU A 189 6.23 5.35 -14.55
CA GLU A 189 6.43 4.26 -15.52
C GLU A 189 6.87 2.99 -14.77
N TYR A 190 5.99 2.49 -13.91
CA TYR A 190 6.06 1.14 -13.35
C TYR A 190 4.68 0.50 -13.57
N SER A 191 4.21 0.60 -14.80
CA SER A 191 3.53 -0.52 -15.43
C SER A 191 4.63 -1.46 -15.91
N CYS A 192 4.93 -2.48 -15.12
CA CYS A 192 5.18 -3.76 -15.77
C CYS A 192 3.91 -4.09 -16.55
N TYR A 193 4.11 -4.50 -17.80
CA TYR A 193 3.09 -4.73 -18.81
C TYR A 193 2.17 -5.89 -18.46
#